data_AF-A0A8S8ZAF8-F1
#
_entry.id   AF-A0A8S8ZAF8-F1
#
_cell.length_a   1.000
_cell.length_b   1.000
_cell.length_c   1.000
_cell.angle_alpha   90.00
_cell.angle_beta   90.00
_cell.angle_gamma   90.00
#
_symmetry.space_group_name_H-M   'P 1'
#
loop_
_entity.id
_entity.type
_entity.pdbx_description
1 polymer ?
#
loop_
_entity_poly.entity_id
_entity_poly.type
_entity_poly.pdbx_seq_one_letter_code
_entity_poly.pdbx_strand_id
1 'polypeptide(L)'
;MIFKTKKLERSLVFLNETRDGIVSYCKINHPDEMILILKGHSKKGKMFVEGLVVPPFQEAAPTFAGFPANQLPFDSDYIGMALFSSRGNGRALI
;
A
#
# COMPACT_ATOMS: atom_id res chain seq x y z
N MET A 1 16.28 -23.38 27.72
CA MET A 1 14.99 -22.67 27.64
C MET A 1 14.67 -22.47 26.17
N ILE A 2 13.77 -23.26 25.60
CA ILE A 2 13.46 -23.27 24.16
C ILE A 2 12.38 -22.21 23.92
N PHE A 3 12.77 -21.05 23.37
CA PHE A 3 11.81 -20.03 22.99
C PHE A 3 10.99 -20.52 21.80
N LYS A 4 9.74 -20.94 22.08
CA LYS A 4 8.76 -21.25 21.05
C LYS A 4 8.46 -19.95 20.31
N THR A 5 9.00 -19.77 19.11
CA THR A 5 8.73 -18.62 18.25
C THR A 5 7.26 -18.66 17.85
N LYS A 6 6.41 -17.92 18.58
CA LYS A 6 5.02 -17.71 18.13
C LYS A 6 5.09 -16.96 16.81
N LYS A 7 4.65 -17.61 15.73
CA LYS A 7 4.48 -16.99 14.42
C LYS A 7 3.55 -15.79 14.61
N LEU A 8 4.10 -14.59 14.43
CA LEU A 8 3.35 -13.36 14.63
C LEU A 8 2.51 -13.13 13.38
N GLU A 9 1.27 -13.63 13.40
CA GLU A 9 0.33 -13.44 12.30
C GLU A 9 -0.10 -11.97 12.25
N ARG A 10 0.43 -11.25 11.27
CA ARG A 10 0.01 -9.88 10.98
C ARG A 10 -1.21 -9.92 10.07
N SER A 11 -2.23 -9.14 10.40
CA SER A 11 -3.43 -8.99 9.59
C SER A 11 -3.59 -7.54 9.17
N LEU A 12 -4.12 -7.33 7.97
CA LEU A 12 -4.50 -6.01 7.49
C LEU A 12 -6.01 -5.85 7.53
N VAL A 13 -6.44 -4.68 7.96
CA VAL A 13 -7.84 -4.27 7.99
C VAL A 13 -7.95 -3.02 7.16
N PHE A 14 -8.76 -3.07 6.09
CA PHE A 14 -9.05 -1.91 5.25
C PHE A 14 -10.38 -1.31 5.68
N LEU A 15 -10.45 0.02 5.81
CA LEU A 15 -11.73 0.71 5.82
C LEU A 15 -12.39 0.57 4.44
N ASN A 16 -13.73 0.56 4.41
CA ASN A 16 -14.47 0.44 3.15
C ASN A 16 -14.11 1.57 2.17
N GLU A 17 -13.97 2.80 2.67
CA GLU A 17 -13.56 3.95 1.88
C GLU A 17 -12.17 3.80 1.27
N THR A 18 -11.20 3.27 2.04
CA THR A 18 -9.85 2.95 1.55
C THR A 18 -9.92 1.88 0.46
N ARG A 19 -10.70 0.82 0.67
CA ARG A 19 -10.87 -0.24 -0.33
C ARG A 19 -11.48 0.32 -1.63
N ASP A 20 -12.52 1.13 -1.50
CA ASP A 20 -13.23 1.69 -2.65
C ASP A 20 -12.36 2.75 -3.36
N GLY A 21 -11.53 3.47 -2.62
CA GLY A 21 -10.50 4.38 -3.14
C GLY A 21 -9.44 3.65 -3.97
N ILE A 22 -8.93 2.51 -3.48
CA ILE A 22 -8.01 1.65 -4.25
C ILE A 22 -8.66 1.23 -5.57
N VAL A 23 -9.88 0.68 -5.51
CA VAL A 23 -10.59 0.21 -6.71
C VAL A 23 -10.85 1.35 -7.69
N SER A 24 -11.22 2.52 -7.18
CA SER A 24 -11.48 3.71 -8.01
C SER A 24 -10.21 4.22 -8.67
N TYR A 25 -9.10 4.30 -7.92
CA TYR A 25 -7.80 4.65 -8.46
C TYR A 25 -7.41 3.69 -9.59
N CYS A 26 -7.56 2.38 -9.36
CA CYS A 26 -7.29 1.34 -10.36
C CYS A 26 -8.08 1.50 -11.65
N LYS A 27 -9.35 1.87 -11.57
CA LYS A 27 -10.20 2.09 -12.76
C LYS A 27 -9.80 3.32 -13.55
N ILE A 28 -9.36 4.38 -12.89
CA ILE A 28 -9.05 5.67 -13.52
C ILE A 28 -7.74 5.61 -14.31
N ASN A 29 -6.72 4.92 -13.79
CA ASN A 29 -5.39 4.90 -14.43
C ASN A 29 -5.09 3.60 -15.20
N HIS A 30 -6.07 2.71 -15.37
CA HIS A 30 -5.90 1.56 -16.27
C HIS A 30 -5.68 2.07 -17.72
N PRO A 31 -4.70 1.54 -18.48
CA PRO A 31 -3.97 0.29 -18.28
C PRO A 31 -2.57 0.43 -17.63
N ASP A 32 -2.25 1.54 -16.99
CA ASP A 32 -0.92 1.73 -16.40
C ASP A 32 -0.77 0.95 -15.09
N GLU A 33 0.48 0.59 -14.75
CA GLU A 33 0.81 0.15 -13.40
C GLU A 33 0.77 1.34 -12.44
N MET A 34 0.53 1.06 -11.17
CA MET A 34 0.11 2.09 -10.23
C MET A 34 0.69 1.82 -8.87
N ILE A 35 1.14 2.86 -8.18
CA ILE A 35 1.64 2.77 -6.81
C ILE A 35 0.85 3.70 -5.89
N LEU A 36 0.49 3.19 -4.72
CA LEU A 36 -0.14 3.94 -3.65
C LEU A 36 0.60 3.67 -2.34
N ILE A 37 0.71 4.69 -1.51
CA ILE A 37 1.21 4.57 -0.14
C ILE A 37 0.01 4.35 0.78
N LEU A 38 0.13 3.37 1.65
CA LEU A 38 -0.88 3.01 2.64
C LEU A 38 -0.64 3.81 3.92
N LYS A 39 -1.63 4.58 4.35
CA LYS A 39 -1.62 5.32 5.61
C LYS A 39 -2.48 4.64 6.67
N GLY A 40 -2.03 4.68 7.91
CA GLY A 40 -2.79 4.27 9.08
C GLY A 40 -1.88 3.88 10.22
N HIS A 41 -2.28 2.88 11.01
CA HIS A 41 -1.57 2.55 12.24
C HIS A 41 -1.54 1.04 12.53
N SER A 42 -0.62 0.63 13.39
CA SER A 42 -0.49 -0.76 13.85
C SER A 42 -0.89 -0.91 15.31
N LYS A 43 -1.77 -1.85 15.61
CA LYS A 43 -2.25 -2.13 16.97
C LYS A 43 -2.36 -3.63 17.20
N LYS A 44 -1.59 -4.14 18.16
CA LYS A 44 -1.61 -5.56 18.61
C LYS A 44 -1.47 -6.58 17.46
N GLY A 45 -0.58 -6.31 16.49
CA GLY A 45 -0.35 -7.20 15.34
C GLY A 45 -1.37 -7.04 14.20
N LYS A 46 -2.29 -6.07 14.29
CA LYS A 46 -3.18 -5.68 13.20
C LYS A 46 -2.75 -4.33 12.64
N MET A 47 -2.69 -4.21 11.33
CA MET A 47 -2.43 -2.96 10.62
C MET A 47 -3.75 -2.45 10.04
N PHE A 48 -4.14 -1.25 10.44
CA PHE A 48 -5.34 -0.58 9.97
C PHE A 48 -4.95 0.37 8.84
N VAL A 49 -5.53 0.16 7.65
CA VAL A 49 -5.33 1.02 6.49
C VAL A 49 -6.48 2.00 6.41
N GLU A 50 -6.19 3.22 6.82
CA GLU A 50 -7.16 4.30 7.04
C GLU A 50 -7.07 5.38 5.97
N GLY A 51 -6.00 5.39 5.17
CA GLY A 51 -5.84 6.34 4.08
C GLY A 51 -4.94 5.85 2.96
N LEU A 52 -4.99 6.58 1.85
CA LEU A 52 -4.19 6.35 0.66
C LEU A 52 -3.49 7.65 0.29
N VAL A 53 -2.22 7.54 -0.11
CA VAL A 53 -1.44 8.67 -0.59
C VAL A 53 -0.88 8.34 -1.97
N VAL A 54 -1.04 9.27 -2.89
CA VAL A 54 -0.36 9.26 -4.19
C VAL A 54 1.04 9.82 -3.98
N PRO A 55 2.12 9.06 -4.24
CA PRO A 55 3.47 9.53 -3.99
C PRO A 55 3.85 10.74 -4.84
N PRO A 56 4.73 11.63 -4.34
CA PRO A 56 5.22 12.77 -5.11
C PRO A 56 6.07 12.29 -6.30
N PHE A 57 5.95 12.98 -7.44
CA PHE A 57 6.69 12.66 -8.67
C PHE A 57 6.53 11.20 -9.11
N GLN A 58 5.33 10.62 -8.92
CA GLN A 58 5.06 9.27 -9.39
C GLN A 58 5.12 9.21 -10.92
N GLU A 59 5.71 8.15 -11.43
CA GLU A 59 5.66 7.74 -12.81
C GLU A 59 4.79 6.48 -12.91
N ALA A 60 3.90 6.46 -13.89
CA ALA A 60 3.02 5.35 -14.20
C ALA A 60 3.10 5.06 -15.70
N ALA A 61 3.23 3.79 -16.04
CA ALA A 61 3.30 3.28 -17.41
C ALA A 61 2.75 1.83 -17.43
N PRO A 62 2.45 1.25 -18.61
CA PRO A 62 1.78 -0.06 -18.71
C PRO A 62 2.47 -1.23 -18.01
N THR A 63 3.78 -1.11 -17.77
CA THR A 63 4.63 -2.13 -17.14
C THR A 63 5.55 -1.57 -16.06
N PHE A 64 5.29 -0.35 -15.56
CA PHE A 64 6.13 0.27 -14.55
C PHE A 64 5.34 1.29 -13.72
N ALA A 65 5.54 1.26 -12.41
CA ALA A 65 5.18 2.35 -11.52
C ALA A 65 6.25 2.57 -10.48
N GLY A 66 6.63 3.82 -10.26
CA GLY A 66 7.70 4.17 -9.35
C GLY A 66 7.64 5.63 -8.93
N PHE A 67 8.41 5.95 -7.89
CA PHE A 67 8.61 7.32 -7.44
C PHE A 67 9.98 7.42 -6.73
N PRO A 68 10.60 8.60 -6.72
CA PRO A 68 11.85 8.82 -5.99
C PRO A 68 11.59 8.78 -4.47
N ALA A 69 12.01 7.69 -3.81
CA ALA A 69 11.76 7.47 -2.37
C ALA A 69 12.34 8.56 -1.45
N ASN A 70 13.42 9.23 -1.87
CA ASN A 70 14.01 10.35 -1.14
C ASN A 70 13.16 11.63 -1.16
N GLN A 71 12.16 11.72 -2.04
CA GLN A 71 11.22 12.85 -2.10
C GLN A 71 9.97 12.62 -1.24
N LEU A 72 9.83 11.44 -0.62
CA LEU A 72 8.67 11.16 0.21
C LEU A 72 8.79 11.93 1.54
N PRO A 73 7.80 12.78 1.90
CA PRO A 73 7.80 13.45 3.20
C PRO A 73 7.81 12.43 4.34
N PHE A 74 8.54 12.70 5.41
CA PHE A 74 8.50 11.83 6.58
C PHE A 74 7.10 11.86 7.21
N ASP A 75 6.52 10.68 7.42
CA ASP A 75 5.23 10.50 8.05
C ASP A 75 5.21 9.17 8.83
N SER A 76 4.87 9.22 10.12
CA SER A 76 4.79 8.03 10.97
C SER A 76 3.61 7.12 10.63
N ASP A 77 2.62 7.65 9.92
CA ASP A 77 1.42 6.92 9.56
C ASP A 77 1.61 6.09 8.29
N TYR A 78 2.75 6.17 7.62
CA TYR A 78 3.05 5.28 6.49
C TYR A 78 3.30 3.86 6.96
N ILE A 79 2.38 2.97 6.63
CA ILE A 79 2.40 1.56 7.05
C ILE A 79 2.79 0.60 5.93
N GLY A 80 2.86 1.06 4.68
CA GLY A 80 3.28 0.24 3.55
C GLY A 80 3.01 0.87 2.19
N MET A 81 3.22 0.09 1.14
CA MET A 81 2.98 0.47 -0.25
C MET A 81 2.18 -0.62 -0.97
N ALA A 82 1.29 -0.23 -1.87
CA ALA A 82 0.55 -1.12 -2.75
C ALA A 82 0.90 -0.82 -4.21
N LEU A 83 1.36 -1.85 -4.92
CA LEU A 83 1.66 -1.85 -6.34
C LEU A 83 0.58 -2.63 -7.07
N PHE A 84 0.00 -2.04 -8.11
CA PHE A 84 -1.04 -2.64 -8.93
C PHE A 84 -0.51 -2.80 -10.35
N SER A 85 -0.57 -4.03 -10.89
CA SER A 85 -0.18 -4.32 -12.27
C SER A 85 -1.40 -4.39 -13.18
N SER A 86 -1.23 -3.85 -14.38
CA SER A 86 -2.21 -3.85 -15.47
C SER A 86 -2.68 -5.24 -15.89
N ARG A 87 -1.88 -6.27 -15.60
CA ARG A 87 -2.20 -7.70 -15.82
C ARG A 87 -3.19 -8.28 -14.80
N GLY A 88 -3.74 -7.46 -13.89
CA GLY A 88 -4.77 -7.86 -12.93
C GLY A 88 -4.22 -8.39 -11.60
N ASN A 89 -2.92 -8.24 -11.32
CA ASN A 89 -2.31 -8.65 -10.06
C ASN A 89 -1.89 -7.42 -9.24
N GLY A 90 -2.39 -7.32 -8.00
CA GLY A 90 -1.93 -6.36 -7.00
C GLY A 90 -0.96 -7.00 -6.01
N ARG A 91 0.10 -6.29 -5.62
CA ARG A 91 1.06 -6.69 -4.58
C ARG A 91 1.16 -5.57 -3.55
N ALA A 92 0.91 -5.89 -2.28
CA ALA A 92 1.19 -4.99 -1.17
C ALA A 92 2.52 -5.38 -0.51
N LEU A 93 3.40 -4.40 -0.31
CA LEU A 93 4.64 -4.49 0.46
C LEU A 93 4.41 -3.73 1.77
N ILE A 94 4.48 -4.44 2.89
CA ILE A 94 4.07 -3.97 4.22
C ILE A 94 5.12 -4.43 5.23
#